data_AF-A0A9D8RXD5-F1
#
_entry.id   AF-A0A9D8RXD5-F1
#
_cell.length_a   1.000
_cell.length_b   1.000
_cell.length_c   1.000
_cell.angle_alpha   90.00
_cell.angle_beta   90.00
_cell.angle_gamma   90.00
#
_symmetry.space_group_name_H-M   'P 1'
#
loop_
_entity.id
_entity.type
_entity.pdbx_description
1 polymer ?
#
loop_
_entity_poly.entity_id
_entity_poly.type
_entity_poly.pdbx_seq_one_letter_code
_entity_poly.pdbx_strand_id
1 'polypeptide(L)'
;MRIVEKVLYGLGGLLALMLLFIALCHYNPQLAEQIGGSLAANTEENDGAVPEAGVEGNDGAVPEAGAEGNDGAVPEAGAEGNDGAGLEVSAGVNKGSSTNSDVLVRNTAVTVGELPSAENTKSAGGAYDAENDKLQIPQKVAGLSGYIPVKATGTEITQDKADEIASELSKGQTGENLTFDTEIYPYYGIINDTQKAVYRQIYANANAENKHFAPVQDITANDLKNAFTSVVNDHPELFWVETAYKYKYTPKGSVADITLVFNITANDLDASKAEFEAAAGEITDETYGYYTDYEKEKIAHDTLIGRVKYDANAPMNQSAYSALVYGRTVCAGYARAFQYVLQQLDIPCYYVTGYAGEDHAWNIVKLDDGYYNVDSTWDDTNPNTYDYFNCSDADYASDHVRRDLSIYLPPCNGNKYSGLEVNPSETPSTDTTATRPSTTTQTTATTTQPTTNQSTSNQTGSNQTGSNQTTAANTDSITVMTVRGGGDENYIDNVDDYFNECFAAMIDKDSSTINFDLIITDKKLWDKIYKAYDKGECQEGYIDRYLVEKHKNACSMYVEAVPRTDGSYLLRHRAVIN
;
A
#
# COMPACT_ATOMS: atom_id res chain seq x y z
N MET A 1 -26.33 7.76 27.92
CA MET A 1 -26.55 9.07 28.59
C MET A 1 -25.26 9.85 28.80
N ARG A 2 -24.36 9.51 29.75
CA ARG A 2 -23.18 10.35 30.10
C ARG A 2 -22.28 10.82 28.92
N ILE A 3 -22.18 10.06 27.83
CA ILE A 3 -21.43 10.47 26.63
C ILE A 3 -22.16 11.60 25.88
N VAL A 4 -23.48 11.46 25.65
CA VAL A 4 -24.33 12.48 25.01
C VAL A 4 -24.29 13.80 25.80
N GLU A 5 -24.24 13.72 27.13
CA GLU A 5 -24.09 14.91 27.99
C GLU A 5 -22.78 15.66 27.70
N LYS A 6 -21.63 14.95 27.61
CA LYS A 6 -20.34 15.55 27.26
C LYS A 6 -20.36 16.19 25.87
N VAL A 7 -20.95 15.52 24.88
CA VAL A 7 -21.07 16.04 23.51
C VAL A 7 -21.92 17.33 23.48
N LEU A 8 -23.03 17.36 24.23
CA LEU A 8 -23.87 18.56 24.33
C LEU A 8 -23.16 19.74 25.02
N TYR A 9 -22.38 19.50 26.07
CA TYR A 9 -21.56 20.56 26.68
C TYR A 9 -20.44 21.04 25.75
N GLY A 10 -19.82 20.14 24.96
CA GLY A 10 -18.82 20.50 23.96
C GLY A 10 -19.39 21.40 22.85
N LEU A 11 -20.52 20.99 22.24
CA LEU A 11 -21.23 21.78 21.23
C LEU A 11 -21.71 23.13 21.79
N GLY A 12 -22.21 23.15 23.04
CA GLY A 12 -22.59 24.39 23.73
C GLY A 12 -21.40 25.34 23.96
N GLY A 13 -20.23 24.80 24.30
CA GLY A 13 -18.99 25.57 24.43
C GLY A 13 -18.51 26.15 23.10
N LEU A 14 -18.55 25.37 22.02
CA LEU A 14 -18.19 25.82 20.67
C LEU A 14 -19.11 26.95 20.19
N LEU A 15 -20.42 26.81 20.38
CA LEU A 15 -21.41 27.83 20.02
C LEU A 15 -21.20 29.13 20.83
N ALA A 16 -20.89 29.01 22.13
CA ALA A 16 -20.58 30.15 22.98
C ALA A 16 -19.30 30.89 22.53
N LEU A 17 -18.27 30.16 22.10
CA LEU A 17 -17.04 30.74 21.55
C LEU A 17 -17.31 31.46 20.22
N MET A 18 -18.08 30.87 19.30
CA MET A 18 -18.48 31.54 18.05
C MET A 18 -19.26 32.83 18.30
N LEU A 19 -20.22 32.82 19.24
CA LEU A 19 -20.98 34.02 19.60
C LEU A 19 -20.11 35.09 20.27
N LEU A 20 -19.13 34.70 21.10
CA LEU A 20 -18.17 35.62 21.70
C LEU A 20 -17.25 36.25 20.64
N PHE A 21 -16.81 35.47 19.66
CA PHE A 21 -15.99 35.92 18.53
C PHE A 21 -16.75 36.89 17.61
N ILE A 22 -18.01 36.58 17.28
CA ILE A 22 -18.90 37.49 16.54
C ILE A 22 -19.09 38.82 17.30
N ALA A 23 -19.25 38.77 18.62
CA ALA A 23 -19.32 39.97 19.46
C ALA A 23 -18.00 40.77 19.47
N LEU A 24 -16.84 40.09 19.55
CA LEU A 24 -15.53 40.74 19.48
C LEU A 24 -15.31 41.44 18.13
N CYS A 25 -15.64 40.79 17.01
CA CYS A 25 -15.59 41.37 15.68
C CYS A 25 -16.57 42.56 15.51
N HIS A 26 -17.74 42.52 16.16
CA HIS A 26 -18.69 43.64 16.16
C HIS A 26 -18.19 44.86 16.95
N TYR A 27 -17.55 44.65 18.11
CA TYR A 27 -16.99 45.72 18.93
C TYR A 27 -15.62 46.22 18.45
N ASN A 28 -14.91 45.44 17.63
CA ASN A 28 -13.59 45.79 17.11
C ASN A 28 -13.47 45.44 15.61
N PRO A 29 -14.07 46.25 14.71
CA PRO A 29 -14.19 45.91 13.28
C PRO A 29 -12.84 45.77 12.55
N GLN A 30 -11.76 46.38 13.06
CA GLN A 30 -10.41 46.19 12.51
C GLN A 30 -9.94 44.73 12.64
N LEU A 31 -10.41 43.98 13.65
CA LEU A 31 -10.11 42.55 13.80
C LEU A 31 -10.78 41.73 12.69
N ALA A 32 -12.02 42.07 12.32
CA ALA A 32 -12.73 41.42 11.22
C ALA A 32 -12.09 41.73 9.86
N GLU A 33 -11.61 42.97 9.67
CA GLU A 33 -10.90 43.42 8.47
C GLU A 33 -9.55 42.72 8.32
N GLN A 34 -8.79 42.55 9.41
CA GLN A 34 -7.53 41.77 9.39
C GLN A 34 -7.76 40.29 9.05
N ILE A 35 -8.76 39.64 9.67
CA ILE A 35 -9.06 38.23 9.42
C ILE A 35 -9.61 38.01 8.01
N GLY A 36 -10.44 38.92 7.50
CA GLY A 36 -10.89 38.92 6.11
C GLY A 36 -9.73 39.11 5.12
N GLY A 37 -8.79 40.01 5.44
CA GLY A 37 -7.57 40.22 4.65
C GLY A 37 -6.68 38.97 4.57
N SER A 38 -6.46 38.28 5.70
CA SER A 38 -5.71 37.01 5.73
C SER A 38 -6.39 35.87 4.97
N LEU A 39 -7.71 35.88 4.83
CA LEU A 39 -8.44 34.89 4.02
C LEU A 39 -8.43 35.24 2.52
N ALA A 40 -8.50 36.53 2.16
CA ALA A 40 -8.49 36.98 0.77
C ALA A 40 -7.09 37.00 0.14
N ALA A 41 -6.03 37.22 0.92
CA ALA A 41 -4.64 37.19 0.45
C ALA A 41 -4.23 35.83 -0.13
N ASN A 42 -4.91 34.75 0.28
CA ASN A 42 -4.69 33.39 -0.25
C ASN A 42 -5.50 33.11 -1.54
N THR A 43 -5.98 34.13 -2.25
CA THR A 43 -6.88 33.95 -3.43
C THR A 43 -6.52 34.83 -4.65
N GLU A 44 -5.60 35.80 -4.53
CA GLU A 44 -5.21 36.69 -5.65
C GLU A 44 -3.69 36.74 -5.89
N GLU A 45 -3.09 35.66 -6.41
CA GLU A 45 -1.74 35.75 -7.01
C GLU A 45 -1.53 34.82 -8.24
N ASN A 46 -2.48 34.75 -9.17
CA ASN A 46 -2.19 34.25 -10.53
C ASN A 46 -3.14 34.74 -11.65
N ASP A 47 -3.01 36.00 -12.08
CA ASP A 47 -3.19 36.39 -13.51
C ASP A 47 -2.68 37.82 -13.75
N GLY A 48 -1.97 38.10 -14.85
CA GLY A 48 -1.47 39.47 -15.14
C GLY A 48 -0.28 39.58 -16.09
N ALA A 49 -0.52 39.46 -17.39
CA ALA A 49 0.53 39.50 -18.41
C ALA A 49 0.97 40.93 -18.87
N VAL A 50 2.15 40.96 -19.51
CA VAL A 50 2.70 41.92 -20.51
C VAL A 50 2.00 43.28 -20.70
N PRO A 51 2.71 44.42 -20.58
CA PRO A 51 2.12 45.75 -20.70
C PRO A 51 1.92 46.23 -22.16
N GLU A 52 0.78 46.86 -22.44
CA GLU A 52 0.63 47.85 -23.51
C GLU A 52 -0.20 49.06 -23.02
N ALA A 53 -0.21 50.17 -23.76
CA ALA A 53 -0.50 51.49 -23.20
C ALA A 53 -1.68 52.26 -23.83
N GLY A 54 -2.60 52.72 -22.96
CA GLY A 54 -3.08 54.11 -23.01
C GLY A 54 -4.56 54.41 -23.31
N VAL A 55 -5.03 55.48 -22.63
CA VAL A 55 -5.98 56.51 -23.11
C VAL A 55 -7.51 56.25 -23.03
N GLU A 56 -8.11 56.84 -21.98
CA GLU A 56 -9.42 57.54 -21.90
C GLU A 56 -10.80 56.83 -21.99
N GLY A 57 -11.77 57.37 -21.25
CA GLY A 57 -13.22 57.07 -21.31
C GLY A 57 -13.70 55.93 -20.38
N ASN A 58 -14.18 56.11 -19.15
CA ASN A 58 -15.08 57.08 -18.47
C ASN A 58 -16.60 56.80 -18.61
N ASP A 59 -17.30 56.86 -17.45
CA ASP A 59 -18.76 56.73 -17.18
C ASP A 59 -19.48 55.41 -17.51
N GLY A 60 -20.45 55.01 -16.67
CA GLY A 60 -21.65 54.30 -17.19
C GLY A 60 -22.33 53.16 -16.41
N ALA A 61 -22.57 53.29 -15.10
CA ALA A 61 -23.60 52.60 -14.28
C ALA A 61 -24.41 51.37 -14.81
N VAL A 62 -24.40 50.30 -14.00
CA VAL A 62 -25.49 49.28 -13.80
C VAL A 62 -26.88 49.94 -13.57
N PRO A 63 -28.06 49.26 -13.74
CA PRO A 63 -28.30 47.85 -13.35
C PRO A 63 -29.26 46.95 -14.19
N GLU A 64 -29.10 45.64 -13.99
CA GLU A 64 -30.10 44.60 -13.67
C GLU A 64 -31.61 44.84 -13.95
N ALA A 65 -32.25 43.90 -14.68
CA ALA A 65 -33.51 43.21 -14.31
C ALA A 65 -34.08 42.35 -15.49
N GLY A 66 -34.83 41.29 -15.17
CA GLY A 66 -35.74 40.62 -16.12
C GLY A 66 -35.67 39.09 -16.13
N ALA A 67 -36.79 38.42 -15.87
CA ALA A 67 -36.92 36.96 -15.86
C ALA A 67 -38.17 36.49 -16.62
N GLU A 68 -38.29 35.17 -16.80
CA GLU A 68 -39.46 34.41 -17.30
C GLU A 68 -39.81 34.53 -18.80
N GLY A 69 -40.23 33.40 -19.39
CA GLY A 69 -40.69 33.29 -20.79
C GLY A 69 -40.64 31.84 -21.29
N ASN A 70 -41.79 31.20 -21.44
CA ASN A 70 -41.93 29.78 -21.83
C ASN A 70 -42.46 29.62 -23.28
N ASP A 71 -42.40 28.39 -23.80
CA ASP A 71 -42.96 27.91 -25.08
C ASP A 71 -42.29 28.46 -26.37
N GLY A 72 -42.29 27.74 -27.51
CA GLY A 72 -42.71 26.35 -27.71
C GLY A 72 -42.99 26.01 -29.19
N ALA A 73 -42.77 24.74 -29.55
CA ALA A 73 -43.11 24.08 -30.82
C ALA A 73 -42.32 24.43 -32.11
N VAL A 74 -42.21 23.41 -32.96
CA VAL A 74 -41.56 23.38 -34.29
C VAL A 74 -42.65 23.32 -35.38
N PRO A 75 -42.38 23.79 -36.61
CA PRO A 75 -42.92 23.13 -37.80
C PRO A 75 -41.83 22.74 -38.83
N GLU A 76 -42.20 21.88 -39.78
CA GLU A 76 -41.30 21.01 -40.55
C GLU A 76 -41.39 21.22 -42.09
N ALA A 77 -40.34 20.77 -42.80
CA ALA A 77 -40.31 20.32 -44.22
C ALA A 77 -40.37 21.34 -45.39
N GLY A 78 -39.72 20.94 -46.51
CA GLY A 78 -39.77 21.58 -47.85
C GLY A 78 -38.56 22.47 -48.20
N ALA A 79 -37.44 22.06 -48.84
CA ALA A 79 -37.07 21.01 -49.82
C ALA A 79 -36.87 21.53 -51.28
N GLU A 80 -35.94 20.88 -52.00
CA GLU A 80 -35.50 21.04 -53.41
C GLU A 80 -34.43 22.12 -53.75
N GLY A 81 -33.47 21.74 -54.63
CA GLY A 81 -32.35 22.57 -55.11
C GLY A 81 -31.08 21.77 -55.46
N ASN A 82 -31.10 20.97 -56.55
CA ASN A 82 -30.05 19.98 -56.89
C ASN A 82 -29.10 20.40 -58.03
N ASP A 83 -27.78 20.23 -57.80
CA ASP A 83 -26.75 19.76 -58.75
C ASP A 83 -25.38 19.52 -58.04
N GLY A 84 -24.47 18.64 -58.50
CA GLY A 84 -24.59 17.60 -59.53
C GLY A 84 -23.24 16.89 -59.86
N ALA A 85 -23.29 15.58 -60.19
CA ALA A 85 -22.22 14.68 -60.68
C ALA A 85 -21.07 14.29 -59.70
N GLY A 86 -20.50 13.07 -59.77
CA GLY A 86 -20.92 11.88 -60.55
C GLY A 86 -19.91 10.71 -60.59
N LEU A 87 -20.37 9.55 -61.10
CA LEU A 87 -19.67 8.28 -61.40
C LEU A 87 -19.16 7.41 -60.20
N GLU A 88 -19.19 6.07 -60.27
CA GLU A 88 -20.16 5.12 -60.89
C GLU A 88 -19.99 3.67 -60.34
N VAL A 89 -20.93 2.77 -60.69
CA VAL A 89 -21.05 1.29 -60.56
C VAL A 89 -19.82 0.42 -60.14
N SER A 90 -19.94 -0.79 -59.56
CA SER A 90 -21.04 -1.80 -59.49
C SER A 90 -20.88 -2.70 -58.25
N ALA A 91 -21.90 -3.03 -57.45
CA ALA A 91 -23.05 -3.93 -57.67
C ALA A 91 -22.77 -5.44 -57.44
N GLY A 92 -23.45 -6.01 -56.42
CA GLY A 92 -23.43 -7.44 -56.08
C GLY A 92 -24.53 -7.76 -55.06
N VAL A 93 -25.62 -8.40 -55.51
CA VAL A 93 -26.89 -8.52 -54.77
C VAL A 93 -27.15 -9.97 -54.36
N ASN A 94 -27.52 -10.20 -53.09
CA ASN A 94 -28.65 -11.09 -52.81
C ASN A 94 -29.34 -10.85 -51.46
N LYS A 95 -30.61 -11.27 -51.35
CA LYS A 95 -31.47 -11.08 -50.16
C LYS A 95 -31.48 -12.31 -49.25
N GLY A 96 -31.56 -12.06 -47.95
CA GLY A 96 -32.08 -12.98 -46.93
C GLY A 96 -32.83 -12.14 -45.88
N SER A 97 -33.98 -12.61 -45.40
CA SER A 97 -34.83 -11.85 -44.48
C SER A 97 -35.32 -12.73 -43.33
N SER A 98 -35.04 -12.30 -42.11
CA SER A 98 -35.68 -12.80 -40.88
C SER A 98 -35.59 -11.75 -39.78
N THR A 99 -36.73 -11.36 -39.22
CA THR A 99 -36.85 -10.40 -38.12
C THR A 99 -36.78 -11.10 -36.77
N ASN A 100 -35.96 -10.59 -35.83
CA ASN A 100 -36.40 -10.18 -34.48
C ASN A 100 -35.24 -9.76 -33.57
N SER A 101 -35.60 -9.01 -32.52
CA SER A 101 -34.80 -8.65 -31.34
C SER A 101 -33.44 -8.02 -31.64
N ASP A 102 -33.44 -6.68 -31.78
CA ASP A 102 -32.24 -5.86 -31.58
C ASP A 102 -31.76 -5.98 -30.12
N VAL A 103 -30.85 -6.91 -29.87
CA VAL A 103 -29.98 -6.82 -28.69
C VAL A 103 -29.13 -5.58 -28.91
N LEU A 104 -29.30 -4.57 -28.06
CA LEU A 104 -28.65 -3.27 -28.20
C LEU A 104 -27.19 -3.37 -27.71
N VAL A 105 -26.37 -4.11 -28.48
CA VAL A 105 -24.95 -4.35 -28.22
C VAL A 105 -24.22 -3.01 -28.21
N ARG A 106 -23.98 -2.49 -27.02
CA ARG A 106 -23.10 -1.33 -26.81
C ARG A 106 -21.68 -1.74 -27.15
N ASN A 107 -21.29 -1.51 -28.40
CA ASN A 107 -19.88 -1.49 -28.79
C ASN A 107 -19.25 -0.17 -28.31
N THR A 108 -19.09 -0.04 -26.99
CA THR A 108 -18.09 0.88 -26.44
C THR A 108 -16.74 0.35 -26.87
N ALA A 109 -15.97 1.16 -27.59
CA ALA A 109 -14.55 0.93 -27.75
C ALA A 109 -13.86 1.55 -26.53
N VAL A 110 -13.24 0.74 -25.69
CA VAL A 110 -12.52 1.26 -24.51
C VAL A 110 -11.34 2.08 -25.01
N THR A 111 -11.35 3.37 -24.69
CA THR A 111 -10.23 4.25 -25.03
C THR A 111 -9.14 4.02 -23.98
N VAL A 112 -7.96 3.60 -24.41
CA VAL A 112 -6.79 3.50 -23.52
C VAL A 112 -6.42 4.91 -23.07
N GLY A 113 -6.25 5.09 -21.77
CA GLY A 113 -5.83 6.38 -21.22
C GLY A 113 -4.37 6.69 -21.52
N GLU A 114 -4.11 7.79 -22.23
CA GLU A 114 -2.75 8.32 -22.36
C GLU A 114 -2.28 8.92 -21.02
N LEU A 115 -0.98 8.83 -20.77
CA LEU A 115 -0.26 9.50 -19.69
C LEU A 115 0.50 10.70 -20.25
N PRO A 116 0.91 11.69 -19.43
CA PRO A 116 1.74 12.80 -19.88
C PRO A 116 3.09 12.34 -20.48
N SER A 117 3.80 13.27 -21.13
CA SER A 117 5.20 13.06 -21.52
C SER A 117 6.10 13.07 -20.29
N ALA A 118 7.01 12.11 -20.17
CA ALA A 118 8.01 12.08 -19.11
C ALA A 118 9.16 13.03 -19.45
N GLU A 119 9.26 14.17 -18.74
CA GLU A 119 10.33 15.16 -19.00
C GLU A 119 11.67 14.77 -18.33
N ASN A 120 11.63 13.96 -17.26
CA ASN A 120 12.74 13.82 -16.31
C ASN A 120 13.58 12.53 -16.45
N THR A 121 13.26 11.60 -17.36
CA THR A 121 14.08 10.39 -17.56
C THR A 121 14.36 10.07 -19.04
N LYS A 122 15.52 9.46 -19.29
CA LYS A 122 15.76 8.72 -20.53
C LYS A 122 14.94 7.42 -20.46
N SER A 123 14.40 7.01 -21.62
CA SER A 123 13.69 5.73 -21.77
C SER A 123 12.44 5.55 -20.89
N ALA A 124 11.37 6.30 -21.20
CA ALA A 124 10.00 5.90 -20.88
C ALA A 124 9.52 4.69 -21.74
N GLY A 125 10.41 3.72 -22.04
CA GLY A 125 10.12 2.67 -23.02
C GLY A 125 11.18 1.57 -23.14
N GLY A 126 10.99 0.49 -22.38
CA GLY A 126 11.46 -0.85 -22.74
C GLY A 126 12.96 -1.14 -22.66
N ALA A 127 13.77 -0.32 -21.98
CA ALA A 127 15.22 -0.51 -21.89
C ALA A 127 15.80 -0.37 -20.46
N TYR A 128 15.03 -0.73 -19.42
CA TYR A 128 15.47 -0.67 -18.02
C TYR A 128 16.83 -1.38 -17.79
N ASP A 129 16.96 -2.62 -18.29
CA ASP A 129 18.13 -3.47 -18.07
C ASP A 129 19.46 -2.81 -18.46
N ALA A 130 19.48 -2.06 -19.56
CA ALA A 130 20.67 -1.43 -20.11
C ALA A 130 21.12 -0.17 -19.35
N GLU A 131 20.31 0.35 -18.43
CA GLU A 131 20.67 1.44 -17.51
C GLU A 131 21.04 0.88 -16.13
N ASN A 132 20.37 -0.20 -15.67
CA ASN A 132 20.68 -0.92 -14.43
C ASN A 132 22.16 -1.33 -14.34
N ASP A 133 22.73 -1.88 -15.41
CA ASP A 133 24.15 -2.32 -15.52
C ASP A 133 25.19 -1.21 -15.24
N LYS A 134 24.78 0.05 -15.14
CA LYS A 134 25.66 1.20 -14.91
C LYS A 134 25.66 1.68 -13.45
N LEU A 135 24.71 1.26 -12.62
CA LEU A 135 24.53 1.77 -11.26
C LEU A 135 25.62 1.28 -10.30
N GLN A 136 26.05 2.14 -9.39
CA GLN A 136 27.22 1.94 -8.52
C GLN A 136 26.81 1.84 -7.04
N ILE A 137 25.95 0.86 -6.75
CA ILE A 137 25.32 0.66 -5.42
C ILE A 137 26.39 0.53 -4.32
N PRO A 138 26.42 1.40 -3.30
CA PRO A 138 27.45 1.34 -2.27
C PRO A 138 27.29 0.10 -1.38
N GLN A 139 28.41 -0.58 -1.09
CA GLN A 139 28.40 -1.82 -0.32
C GLN A 139 27.80 -1.67 1.10
N LYS A 140 27.75 -0.45 1.66
CA LYS A 140 27.15 -0.18 2.99
C LYS A 140 25.62 -0.35 3.02
N VAL A 141 24.95 -0.24 1.88
CA VAL A 141 23.47 -0.23 1.74
C VAL A 141 22.96 -1.28 0.75
N ALA A 142 23.85 -2.02 0.10
CA ALA A 142 23.48 -3.08 -0.85
C ALA A 142 22.61 -4.17 -0.18
N GLY A 143 21.37 -4.31 -0.65
CA GLY A 143 20.37 -5.22 -0.08
C GLY A 143 19.44 -4.60 0.98
N LEU A 144 19.57 -3.29 1.24
CA LEU A 144 18.59 -2.49 2.01
C LEU A 144 17.48 -1.97 1.06
N SER A 145 16.78 -2.89 0.40
CA SER A 145 15.74 -2.60 -0.60
C SER A 145 14.46 -3.38 -0.29
N GLY A 146 13.91 -4.17 -1.24
CA GLY A 146 12.76 -5.06 -0.97
C GLY A 146 11.37 -4.46 -1.21
N TYR A 147 11.24 -3.43 -2.06
CA TYR A 147 9.94 -2.98 -2.54
C TYR A 147 9.31 -4.04 -3.46
N ILE A 148 8.03 -4.34 -3.26
CA ILE A 148 7.26 -5.31 -4.05
C ILE A 148 6.24 -4.55 -4.92
N PRO A 149 6.40 -4.57 -6.27
CA PRO A 149 5.47 -3.89 -7.17
C PRO A 149 4.02 -4.40 -7.11
N VAL A 150 3.08 -3.48 -7.39
CA VAL A 150 1.62 -3.71 -7.29
C VAL A 150 1.16 -4.94 -8.08
N LYS A 151 0.54 -5.89 -7.37
CA LYS A 151 0.14 -7.20 -7.90
C LYS A 151 -1.33 -7.24 -8.34
N ALA A 152 -1.57 -6.94 -9.61
CA ALA A 152 -2.87 -7.06 -10.26
C ALA A 152 -3.15 -8.52 -10.68
N THR A 153 -4.31 -9.07 -10.30
CA THR A 153 -4.74 -10.45 -10.67
C THR A 153 -6.01 -10.42 -11.51
N GLY A 154 -5.87 -10.47 -12.82
CA GLY A 154 -7.00 -10.48 -13.76
C GLY A 154 -7.62 -11.85 -14.01
N THR A 155 -8.90 -11.89 -14.37
CA THR A 155 -9.58 -13.08 -14.91
C THR A 155 -10.53 -12.69 -16.03
N GLU A 156 -10.39 -13.30 -17.20
CA GLU A 156 -11.31 -13.10 -18.33
C GLU A 156 -12.65 -13.80 -18.05
N ILE A 157 -13.76 -13.13 -18.40
CA ILE A 157 -15.13 -13.67 -18.29
C ILE A 157 -15.86 -13.56 -19.63
N THR A 158 -16.91 -14.37 -19.81
CA THR A 158 -17.81 -14.26 -20.98
C THR A 158 -18.60 -12.94 -20.95
N GLN A 159 -19.05 -12.47 -22.12
CA GLN A 159 -19.93 -11.29 -22.19
C GLN A 159 -21.20 -11.51 -21.35
N ASP A 160 -21.85 -12.66 -21.46
CA ASP A 160 -23.04 -13.03 -20.69
C ASP A 160 -22.81 -12.86 -19.17
N LYS A 161 -21.61 -13.22 -18.66
CA LYS A 161 -21.26 -13.06 -17.25
C LYS A 161 -20.90 -11.62 -16.87
N ALA A 162 -20.38 -10.84 -17.81
CA ALA A 162 -20.16 -9.41 -17.61
C ALA A 162 -21.50 -8.64 -17.57
N ASP A 163 -22.46 -9.03 -18.41
CA ASP A 163 -23.80 -8.46 -18.44
C ASP A 163 -24.60 -8.82 -17.17
N GLU A 164 -24.44 -10.05 -16.65
CA GLU A 164 -24.94 -10.47 -15.34
C GLU A 164 -24.35 -9.59 -14.22
N ILE A 165 -23.01 -9.49 -14.14
CA ILE A 165 -22.30 -8.64 -13.15
C ILE A 165 -22.75 -7.18 -13.25
N ALA A 166 -22.91 -6.62 -14.45
CA ALA A 166 -23.37 -5.24 -14.66
C ALA A 166 -24.83 -5.00 -14.22
N SER A 167 -25.61 -6.06 -13.96
CA SER A 167 -26.98 -5.98 -13.44
C SER A 167 -27.10 -6.20 -11.93
N GLU A 168 -26.13 -6.88 -11.31
CA GLU A 168 -26.17 -7.26 -9.88
C GLU A 168 -25.14 -6.52 -9.02
N LEU A 169 -23.94 -6.23 -9.55
CA LEU A 169 -22.82 -5.70 -8.77
C LEU A 169 -22.92 -4.17 -8.62
N SER A 170 -23.05 -3.71 -7.37
CA SER A 170 -23.02 -2.30 -7.04
C SER A 170 -21.67 -1.63 -7.36
N LYS A 171 -21.69 -0.33 -7.64
CA LYS A 171 -20.48 0.51 -7.74
C LYS A 171 -19.83 0.83 -6.38
N GLY A 172 -20.45 0.40 -5.27
CA GLY A 172 -20.00 0.74 -3.92
C GLY A 172 -20.05 2.26 -3.68
N GLN A 173 -19.08 2.78 -2.94
CA GLN A 173 -18.85 4.23 -2.81
C GLN A 173 -18.10 4.73 -4.04
N THR A 174 -18.70 5.65 -4.79
CA THR A 174 -18.12 6.17 -6.05
C THR A 174 -17.03 7.22 -5.86
N GLY A 175 -16.97 7.85 -4.68
CA GLY A 175 -16.03 8.94 -4.39
C GLY A 175 -16.28 10.21 -5.21
N GLU A 176 -17.46 10.40 -5.81
CA GLU A 176 -17.77 11.51 -6.72
C GLU A 176 -17.46 12.90 -6.16
N ASN A 177 -17.65 13.10 -4.86
CA ASN A 177 -17.44 14.38 -4.17
C ASN A 177 -16.04 14.53 -3.53
N LEU A 178 -15.12 13.58 -3.76
CA LEU A 178 -13.76 13.66 -3.23
C LEU A 178 -12.87 14.53 -4.11
N THR A 179 -12.06 15.36 -3.48
CA THR A 179 -11.04 16.19 -4.13
C THR A 179 -9.72 16.00 -3.39
N PHE A 180 -8.66 15.76 -4.14
CA PHE A 180 -7.30 15.61 -3.63
C PHE A 180 -6.45 16.76 -4.17
N ASP A 181 -5.72 17.44 -3.29
CA ASP A 181 -4.74 18.45 -3.69
C ASP A 181 -3.61 17.76 -4.44
N THR A 182 -3.36 18.17 -5.68
CA THR A 182 -2.32 17.59 -6.53
C THR A 182 -0.91 17.93 -6.09
N GLU A 183 -0.73 18.87 -5.15
CA GLU A 183 0.55 19.10 -4.49
C GLU A 183 0.79 18.13 -3.32
N ILE A 184 -0.24 17.58 -2.66
CA ILE A 184 -0.07 16.56 -1.61
C ILE A 184 -0.16 15.13 -2.19
N TYR A 185 -0.95 14.96 -3.24
CA TYR A 185 -1.29 13.69 -3.89
C TYR A 185 -0.92 13.75 -5.38
N PRO A 186 0.38 13.67 -5.73
CA PRO A 186 0.87 13.91 -7.09
C PRO A 186 0.41 12.87 -8.11
N TYR A 187 0.21 11.60 -7.72
CA TYR A 187 -0.17 10.57 -8.67
C TYR A 187 -1.61 10.76 -9.16
N TYR A 188 -2.51 11.21 -8.28
CA TYR A 188 -3.83 11.74 -8.66
C TYR A 188 -3.72 12.89 -9.67
N GLY A 189 -2.73 13.77 -9.53
CA GLY A 189 -2.42 14.82 -10.51
C GLY A 189 -2.06 14.26 -11.89
N ILE A 190 -1.12 13.31 -11.93
CA ILE A 190 -0.52 12.71 -13.13
C ILE A 190 -1.52 11.92 -14.01
N ILE A 191 -2.47 11.21 -13.39
CA ILE A 191 -3.39 10.30 -14.10
C ILE A 191 -4.54 11.02 -14.84
N ASN A 192 -5.12 10.42 -15.89
CA ASN A 192 -6.22 11.02 -16.65
C ASN A 192 -7.60 10.87 -15.98
N ASP A 193 -8.64 11.55 -16.48
CA ASP A 193 -9.94 11.68 -15.79
C ASP A 193 -10.66 10.34 -15.52
N THR A 194 -10.52 9.36 -16.41
CA THR A 194 -11.07 7.99 -16.20
C THR A 194 -10.35 7.30 -15.05
N GLN A 195 -9.01 7.39 -15.03
CA GLN A 195 -8.19 6.89 -13.94
C GLN A 195 -8.46 7.65 -12.63
N LYS A 196 -8.63 8.98 -12.65
CA LYS A 196 -9.04 9.82 -11.50
C LYS A 196 -10.41 9.43 -10.95
N ALA A 197 -11.38 9.08 -11.80
CA ALA A 197 -12.69 8.63 -11.34
C ALA A 197 -12.62 7.28 -10.60
N VAL A 198 -11.84 6.33 -11.12
CA VAL A 198 -11.65 5.02 -10.48
C VAL A 198 -10.73 5.11 -9.25
N TYR A 199 -9.77 6.04 -9.22
CA TYR A 199 -8.99 6.39 -8.02
C TYR A 199 -9.92 6.77 -6.86
N ARG A 200 -10.81 7.76 -7.07
CA ARG A 200 -11.76 8.22 -6.04
C ARG A 200 -12.66 7.08 -5.56
N GLN A 201 -13.08 6.20 -6.46
CA GLN A 201 -13.87 5.01 -6.15
C GLN A 201 -13.08 3.98 -5.32
N ILE A 202 -11.81 3.71 -5.65
CA ILE A 202 -10.95 2.79 -4.88
C ILE A 202 -10.73 3.34 -3.47
N TYR A 203 -10.36 4.62 -3.33
CA TYR A 203 -10.17 5.28 -2.03
C TYR A 203 -11.44 5.24 -1.17
N ALA A 204 -12.59 5.57 -1.76
CA ALA A 204 -13.87 5.60 -1.03
C ALA A 204 -14.34 4.19 -0.62
N ASN A 205 -14.07 3.16 -1.43
CA ASN A 205 -14.41 1.78 -1.07
C ASN A 205 -13.41 1.16 -0.08
N ALA A 206 -12.12 1.53 -0.12
CA ALA A 206 -11.15 1.15 0.89
C ALA A 206 -11.55 1.66 2.28
N ASN A 207 -11.94 2.94 2.38
CA ASN A 207 -12.41 3.56 3.62
C ASN A 207 -13.79 3.09 4.10
N ALA A 208 -14.62 2.56 3.20
CA ALA A 208 -15.91 1.96 3.54
C ALA A 208 -15.87 0.42 3.66
N GLU A 209 -14.67 -0.17 3.67
CA GLU A 209 -14.43 -1.64 3.71
C GLU A 209 -15.18 -2.44 2.62
N ASN A 210 -15.59 -1.77 1.54
CA ASN A 210 -16.30 -2.34 0.41
C ASN A 210 -15.30 -3.07 -0.50
N LYS A 211 -15.00 -4.32 -0.14
CA LYS A 211 -14.00 -5.15 -0.84
C LYS A 211 -14.30 -5.40 -2.33
N HIS A 212 -15.54 -5.29 -2.78
CA HIS A 212 -16.00 -5.79 -4.09
C HIS A 212 -17.01 -4.82 -4.74
N PHE A 213 -16.71 -4.33 -5.95
CA PHE A 213 -17.55 -3.35 -6.65
C PHE A 213 -17.33 -3.33 -8.18
N ALA A 214 -18.33 -2.87 -8.92
CA ALA A 214 -18.23 -2.58 -10.36
C ALA A 214 -17.58 -1.20 -10.59
N PRO A 215 -16.77 -1.00 -11.64
CA PRO A 215 -16.10 0.29 -11.86
C PRO A 215 -17.10 1.42 -12.18
N VAL A 216 -16.77 2.64 -11.76
CA VAL A 216 -17.63 3.83 -11.91
C VAL A 216 -17.73 4.28 -13.37
N GLN A 217 -16.70 4.01 -14.18
CA GLN A 217 -16.64 4.25 -15.63
C GLN A 217 -16.08 2.99 -16.34
N ASP A 218 -16.23 2.90 -17.66
CA ASP A 218 -15.60 1.86 -18.47
C ASP A 218 -14.07 2.09 -18.50
N ILE A 219 -13.29 1.07 -18.17
CA ILE A 219 -11.85 1.20 -17.91
C ILE A 219 -11.09 -0.07 -18.33
N THR A 220 -9.87 0.07 -18.85
CA THR A 220 -9.01 -1.07 -19.19
C THR A 220 -8.31 -1.64 -17.94
N ALA A 221 -7.80 -2.86 -18.03
CA ALA A 221 -6.93 -3.43 -17.01
C ALA A 221 -5.66 -2.61 -16.72
N ASN A 222 -5.13 -1.91 -17.73
CA ASN A 222 -3.92 -1.09 -17.58
C ASN A 222 -4.23 0.24 -16.87
N ASP A 223 -5.33 0.89 -17.26
CA ASP A 223 -5.83 2.10 -16.61
C ASP A 223 -6.24 1.83 -15.15
N LEU A 224 -6.83 0.65 -14.86
CA LEU A 224 -7.09 0.21 -13.49
C LEU A 224 -5.78 0.00 -12.69
N LYS A 225 -4.72 -0.56 -13.29
CA LYS A 225 -3.41 -0.64 -12.64
C LYS A 225 -2.90 0.76 -12.29
N ASN A 226 -2.94 1.70 -13.22
CA ASN A 226 -2.51 3.07 -12.98
C ASN A 226 -3.32 3.74 -11.86
N ALA A 227 -4.64 3.63 -11.88
CA ALA A 227 -5.52 4.18 -10.85
C ALA A 227 -5.26 3.56 -9.46
N PHE A 228 -5.12 2.23 -9.37
CA PHE A 228 -4.83 1.55 -8.11
C PHE A 228 -3.44 1.88 -7.58
N THR A 229 -2.40 1.83 -8.42
CA THR A 229 -1.02 2.20 -8.05
C THR A 229 -0.97 3.65 -7.56
N SER A 230 -1.71 4.55 -8.19
CA SER A 230 -1.78 5.95 -7.76
C SER A 230 -2.40 6.09 -6.38
N VAL A 231 -3.55 5.43 -6.11
CA VAL A 231 -4.16 5.45 -4.77
C VAL A 231 -3.18 4.93 -3.72
N VAL A 232 -2.56 3.76 -3.93
CA VAL A 232 -1.66 3.21 -2.91
C VAL A 232 -0.35 4.00 -2.78
N ASN A 233 0.09 4.77 -3.78
CA ASN A 233 1.30 5.59 -3.68
C ASN A 233 1.04 6.98 -3.08
N ASP A 234 -0.14 7.56 -3.30
CA ASP A 234 -0.54 8.84 -2.70
C ASP A 234 -0.98 8.71 -1.24
N HIS A 235 -1.59 7.56 -0.88
CA HIS A 235 -2.25 7.33 0.41
C HIS A 235 -1.57 6.23 1.27
N PRO A 236 -0.50 6.56 2.01
CA PRO A 236 0.15 5.63 2.93
C PRO A 236 -0.72 5.29 4.15
N GLU A 237 -1.77 6.07 4.44
CA GLU A 237 -2.71 5.81 5.54
C GLU A 237 -3.60 4.60 5.29
N LEU A 238 -3.78 4.17 4.03
CA LEU A 238 -4.58 2.98 3.65
C LEU A 238 -3.88 1.64 3.96
N PHE A 239 -3.15 1.55 5.08
CA PHE A 239 -2.29 0.41 5.44
C PHE A 239 -3.04 -0.94 5.57
N TRP A 240 -4.38 -0.93 5.66
CA TRP A 240 -5.22 -2.13 5.69
C TRP A 240 -5.47 -2.72 4.29
N VAL A 241 -5.15 -1.99 3.23
CA VAL A 241 -5.20 -2.44 1.84
C VAL A 241 -3.82 -3.01 1.47
N GLU A 242 -3.79 -4.22 0.93
CA GLU A 242 -2.56 -4.79 0.36
C GLU A 242 -2.16 -4.06 -0.92
N THR A 243 -0.89 -4.12 -1.31
CA THR A 243 -0.42 -3.68 -2.64
C THR A 243 -0.83 -4.65 -3.77
N ALA A 244 -2.00 -5.28 -3.63
CA ALA A 244 -2.54 -6.30 -4.51
C ALA A 244 -4.07 -6.16 -4.67
N TYR A 245 -4.57 -6.44 -5.88
CA TYR A 245 -6.00 -6.47 -6.16
C TYR A 245 -6.33 -7.56 -7.19
N LYS A 246 -7.61 -7.93 -7.26
CA LYS A 246 -8.16 -8.84 -8.27
C LYS A 246 -9.20 -8.10 -9.11
N TYR A 247 -9.37 -8.50 -10.36
CA TYR A 247 -10.39 -7.90 -11.25
C TYR A 247 -10.88 -8.92 -12.27
N LYS A 248 -12.11 -8.74 -12.77
CA LYS A 248 -12.63 -9.52 -13.92
C LYS A 248 -12.83 -8.60 -15.11
N TYR A 249 -12.45 -9.07 -16.30
CA TYR A 249 -12.51 -8.31 -17.54
C TYR A 249 -13.21 -9.07 -18.67
N THR A 250 -13.89 -8.33 -19.54
CA THR A 250 -14.58 -8.87 -20.71
C THR A 250 -13.59 -9.24 -21.82
N PRO A 251 -14.00 -10.02 -22.85
CA PRO A 251 -13.13 -10.33 -24.00
C PRO A 251 -12.81 -9.10 -24.88
N LYS A 252 -13.38 -7.92 -24.56
CA LYS A 252 -13.07 -6.62 -25.18
C LYS A 252 -12.08 -5.78 -24.35
N GLY A 253 -11.67 -6.23 -23.17
CA GLY A 253 -10.71 -5.54 -22.30
C GLY A 253 -11.32 -4.63 -21.21
N SER A 254 -12.62 -4.28 -21.29
CA SER A 254 -13.32 -3.57 -20.20
C SER A 254 -13.29 -4.39 -18.91
N VAL A 255 -12.94 -3.75 -17.79
CA VAL A 255 -13.16 -4.29 -16.45
C VAL A 255 -14.65 -4.25 -16.11
N ALA A 256 -15.17 -5.33 -15.50
CA ALA A 256 -16.54 -5.41 -14.99
C ALA A 256 -16.62 -5.47 -13.45
N ASP A 257 -15.50 -5.79 -12.80
CA ASP A 257 -15.41 -6.23 -11.41
C ASP A 257 -14.04 -5.82 -10.85
N ILE A 258 -14.04 -5.12 -9.72
CA ILE A 258 -12.86 -4.79 -8.93
C ILE A 258 -13.02 -5.43 -7.56
N THR A 259 -11.98 -6.13 -7.12
CA THR A 259 -11.91 -6.77 -5.80
C THR A 259 -10.62 -6.36 -5.11
N LEU A 260 -10.73 -5.54 -4.06
CA LEU A 260 -9.61 -5.15 -3.21
C LEU A 260 -9.13 -6.35 -2.38
N VAL A 261 -7.87 -6.34 -1.97
CA VAL A 261 -7.35 -7.27 -0.95
C VAL A 261 -7.05 -6.46 0.30
N PHE A 262 -7.68 -6.85 1.41
CA PHE A 262 -7.41 -6.28 2.73
C PHE A 262 -6.65 -7.28 3.59
N ASN A 263 -5.78 -6.77 4.46
CA ASN A 263 -4.95 -7.56 5.37
C ASN A 263 -5.55 -7.67 6.78
N ILE A 264 -4.79 -8.24 7.72
CA ILE A 264 -5.25 -8.57 9.07
C ILE A 264 -5.74 -7.35 9.89
N THR A 265 -5.23 -6.14 9.62
CA THR A 265 -5.65 -4.92 10.34
C THR A 265 -7.09 -4.49 10.04
N ALA A 266 -7.66 -4.92 8.90
CA ALA A 266 -9.07 -4.70 8.60
C ALA A 266 -10.04 -5.50 9.50
N ASN A 267 -9.55 -6.41 10.35
CA ASN A 267 -10.40 -7.15 11.29
C ASN A 267 -10.81 -6.32 12.53
N ASP A 268 -10.05 -5.27 12.86
CA ASP A 268 -10.36 -4.30 13.92
C ASP A 268 -9.80 -2.92 13.52
N LEU A 269 -10.34 -2.40 12.41
CA LEU A 269 -9.75 -1.26 11.71
C LEU A 269 -9.71 0.02 12.55
N ASP A 270 -10.70 0.25 13.41
CA ASP A 270 -10.73 1.38 14.34
C ASP A 270 -9.58 1.30 15.36
N ALA A 271 -9.27 0.11 15.88
CA ALA A 271 -8.16 -0.10 16.81
C ALA A 271 -6.81 0.08 16.11
N SER A 272 -6.62 -0.54 14.94
CA SER A 272 -5.39 -0.38 14.17
C SER A 272 -5.15 1.07 13.71
N LYS A 273 -6.20 1.80 13.31
CA LYS A 273 -6.06 3.24 13.02
C LYS A 273 -5.60 4.04 14.23
N ALA A 274 -6.18 3.79 15.41
CA ALA A 274 -5.76 4.45 16.64
C ALA A 274 -4.30 4.13 17.04
N GLU A 275 -3.82 2.89 16.83
CA GLU A 275 -2.40 2.54 17.03
C GLU A 275 -1.48 3.29 16.04
N PHE A 276 -1.87 3.32 14.76
CA PHE A 276 -1.12 3.95 13.67
C PHE A 276 -1.03 5.48 13.81
N GLU A 277 -2.16 6.13 14.09
CA GLU A 277 -2.25 7.57 14.32
C GLU A 277 -1.47 7.99 15.58
N ALA A 278 -1.51 7.19 16.65
CA ALA A 278 -0.72 7.45 17.86
C ALA A 278 0.79 7.31 17.59
N ALA A 279 1.22 6.27 16.86
CA ALA A 279 2.63 6.05 16.55
C ALA A 279 3.22 7.13 15.62
N ALA A 280 2.44 7.65 14.68
CA ALA A 280 2.81 8.84 13.90
C ALA A 280 2.82 10.11 14.78
N GLY A 281 1.84 10.24 15.68
CA GLY A 281 1.74 11.33 16.65
C GLY A 281 2.98 11.47 17.54
N GLU A 282 3.56 10.35 17.98
CA GLU A 282 4.83 10.36 18.73
C GLU A 282 6.02 10.93 17.95
N ILE A 283 5.95 11.06 16.62
CA ILE A 283 6.98 11.69 15.79
C ILE A 283 6.60 13.15 15.48
N THR A 284 5.33 13.43 15.15
CA THR A 284 4.91 14.81 14.86
C THR A 284 4.92 15.71 16.10
N ASP A 285 4.67 15.18 17.30
CA ASP A 285 4.82 15.91 18.58
C ASP A 285 6.27 16.38 18.82
N GLU A 286 7.30 15.64 18.34
CA GLU A 286 8.70 16.07 18.45
C GLU A 286 9.02 17.31 17.58
N THR A 287 8.19 17.61 16.57
CA THR A 287 8.32 18.81 15.72
C THR A 287 7.72 20.07 16.36
N TYR A 288 7.07 19.96 17.53
CA TYR A 288 6.36 21.09 18.14
C TYR A 288 7.30 22.21 18.61
N GLY A 289 7.18 23.38 17.99
CA GLY A 289 7.98 24.58 18.30
C GLY A 289 9.09 24.89 17.30
N TYR A 290 9.25 24.07 16.27
CA TYR A 290 10.06 24.34 15.08
C TYR A 290 9.20 25.06 14.01
N TYR A 291 9.82 25.88 13.16
CA TYR A 291 9.09 26.84 12.32
C TYR A 291 9.26 26.63 10.81
N THR A 292 10.35 26.00 10.37
CA THR A 292 10.60 25.68 8.97
C THR A 292 10.32 24.23 8.67
N ASP A 293 9.84 23.94 7.46
CA ASP A 293 9.48 22.57 7.07
C ASP A 293 10.70 21.64 7.01
N TYR A 294 11.88 22.18 6.72
CA TYR A 294 13.16 21.48 6.84
C TYR A 294 13.48 21.03 8.29
N GLU A 295 13.22 21.87 9.30
CA GLU A 295 13.42 21.47 10.71
C GLU A 295 12.47 20.32 11.09
N LYS A 296 11.20 20.42 10.69
CA LYS A 296 10.20 19.37 10.92
C LYS A 296 10.58 18.07 10.20
N GLU A 297 10.99 18.18 8.92
CA GLU A 297 11.42 17.07 8.07
C GLU A 297 12.61 16.34 8.68
N LYS A 298 13.65 17.07 9.08
CA LYS A 298 14.84 16.48 9.70
C LYS A 298 14.48 15.75 10.99
N ILE A 299 13.60 16.30 11.83
CA ILE A 299 13.13 15.63 13.05
C ILE A 299 12.37 14.36 12.71
N ALA A 300 11.44 14.40 11.74
CA ALA A 300 10.71 13.23 11.28
C ALA A 300 11.66 12.15 10.72
N HIS A 301 12.70 12.55 9.98
CA HIS A 301 13.73 11.68 9.43
C HIS A 301 14.53 10.98 10.54
N ASP A 302 15.23 11.77 11.37
CA ASP A 302 16.06 11.30 12.49
C ASP A 302 15.30 10.36 13.43
N THR A 303 14.05 10.73 13.74
CA THR A 303 13.20 10.01 14.68
C THR A 303 12.67 8.72 14.08
N LEU A 304 12.38 8.68 12.78
CA LEU A 304 12.01 7.45 12.08
C LEU A 304 13.18 6.46 12.04
N ILE A 305 14.36 6.89 11.55
CA ILE A 305 15.54 6.00 11.44
C ILE A 305 16.18 5.66 12.79
N GLY A 306 15.89 6.43 13.85
CA GLY A 306 16.26 6.09 15.23
C GLY A 306 15.32 5.08 15.92
N ARG A 307 14.10 4.89 15.41
CA ARG A 307 13.06 4.02 16.00
C ARG A 307 12.82 2.72 15.22
N VAL A 308 12.86 2.78 13.89
CA VAL A 308 12.59 1.65 12.98
C VAL A 308 13.87 0.84 12.71
N LYS A 309 13.75 -0.40 12.24
CA LYS A 309 14.88 -1.25 11.79
C LYS A 309 14.58 -1.99 10.50
N TYR A 310 15.58 -2.11 9.64
CA TYR A 310 15.45 -2.91 8.43
C TYR A 310 15.26 -4.41 8.73
N ASP A 311 14.15 -4.99 8.27
CA ASP A 311 13.83 -6.43 8.37
C ASP A 311 12.96 -6.90 7.20
N ALA A 312 13.57 -7.67 6.30
CA ALA A 312 12.91 -8.33 5.17
C ALA A 312 11.76 -9.28 5.57
N ASN A 313 11.71 -9.73 6.83
CA ASN A 313 10.73 -10.67 7.36
C ASN A 313 9.69 -10.00 8.28
N ALA A 314 9.65 -8.66 8.30
CA ALA A 314 8.66 -7.92 9.06
C ALA A 314 7.23 -8.18 8.53
N PRO A 315 6.22 -8.37 9.40
CA PRO A 315 4.82 -8.43 8.96
C PRO A 315 4.42 -7.12 8.28
N MET A 316 3.70 -7.20 7.16
CA MET A 316 3.19 -6.04 6.41
C MET A 316 4.28 -5.05 5.95
N ASN A 317 5.51 -5.52 5.69
CA ASN A 317 6.70 -4.70 5.38
C ASN A 317 6.58 -3.71 4.18
N GLN A 318 5.52 -3.81 3.38
CA GLN A 318 5.18 -2.89 2.29
C GLN A 318 4.30 -1.71 2.73
N SER A 319 4.06 -1.52 4.04
CA SER A 319 3.11 -0.54 4.59
C SER A 319 3.77 0.44 5.57
N ALA A 320 3.14 1.58 5.83
CA ALA A 320 3.59 2.47 6.91
C ALA A 320 3.41 1.84 8.32
N TYR A 321 2.48 0.89 8.48
CA TYR A 321 2.17 0.26 9.78
C TYR A 321 3.34 -0.58 10.32
N SER A 322 4.08 -1.26 9.45
CA SER A 322 5.25 -2.05 9.85
C SER A 322 6.39 -1.18 10.38
N ALA A 323 6.60 -0.02 9.79
CA ALA A 323 7.51 0.99 10.31
C ALA A 323 7.01 1.55 11.65
N LEU A 324 5.84 2.20 11.66
CA LEU A 324 5.39 3.02 12.78
C LEU A 324 4.93 2.19 13.98
N VAL A 325 4.18 1.10 13.77
CA VAL A 325 3.59 0.30 14.87
C VAL A 325 4.44 -0.92 15.22
N TYR A 326 5.07 -1.59 14.24
CA TYR A 326 5.93 -2.76 14.52
C TYR A 326 7.41 -2.40 14.69
N GLY A 327 7.85 -1.18 14.37
CA GLY A 327 9.23 -0.73 14.52
C GLY A 327 10.23 -1.44 13.60
N ARG A 328 9.77 -2.13 12.55
CA ARG A 328 10.65 -2.88 11.62
C ARG A 328 10.01 -3.14 10.27
N THR A 329 10.76 -2.97 9.18
CA THR A 329 10.20 -2.99 7.82
C THR A 329 11.26 -3.03 6.72
N VAL A 330 10.87 -3.03 5.44
CA VAL A 330 11.76 -2.79 4.27
C VAL A 330 11.54 -1.40 3.67
N CYS A 331 12.31 -1.00 2.65
CA CYS A 331 12.32 0.37 2.11
C CYS A 331 10.93 0.94 1.81
N ALA A 332 10.03 0.12 1.25
CA ALA A 332 8.64 0.47 1.01
C ALA A 332 7.92 0.99 2.27
N GLY A 333 8.12 0.37 3.43
CA GLY A 333 7.51 0.81 4.68
C GLY A 333 8.21 2.03 5.32
N TYR A 334 9.53 2.18 5.18
CA TYR A 334 10.23 3.41 5.57
C TYR A 334 9.65 4.60 4.80
N ALA A 335 9.64 4.50 3.47
CA ALA A 335 9.22 5.60 2.61
C ALA A 335 7.73 5.97 2.80
N ARG A 336 6.89 4.99 3.15
CA ARG A 336 5.47 5.22 3.46
C ARG A 336 5.24 5.85 4.83
N ALA A 337 6.04 5.48 5.83
CA ALA A 337 5.97 6.11 7.15
C ALA A 337 6.47 7.54 7.13
N PHE A 338 7.59 7.80 6.45
CA PHE A 338 8.10 9.16 6.25
C PHE A 338 7.08 10.01 5.47
N GLN A 339 6.54 9.49 4.37
CA GLN A 339 5.45 10.13 3.62
C GLN A 339 4.26 10.50 4.52
N TYR A 340 3.73 9.54 5.30
CA TYR A 340 2.58 9.79 6.16
C TYR A 340 2.87 10.87 7.22
N VAL A 341 4.02 10.79 7.89
CA VAL A 341 4.43 11.76 8.92
C VAL A 341 4.57 13.17 8.32
N LEU A 342 5.19 13.32 7.14
CA LEU A 342 5.30 14.62 6.48
C LEU A 342 3.93 15.15 5.99
N GLN A 343 3.05 14.28 5.48
CA GLN A 343 1.66 14.65 5.15
C GLN A 343 0.88 15.12 6.39
N GLN A 344 1.12 14.57 7.59
CA GLN A 344 0.54 15.06 8.86
C GLN A 344 1.14 16.40 9.35
N LEU A 345 2.17 16.92 8.68
CA LEU A 345 2.87 18.18 9.01
C LEU A 345 2.62 19.29 7.96
N ASP A 346 1.67 19.04 7.04
CA ASP A 346 1.36 19.82 5.83
C ASP A 346 2.55 19.96 4.85
N ILE A 347 3.50 19.01 4.86
CA ILE A 347 4.68 18.99 3.98
C ILE A 347 4.43 18.02 2.83
N PRO A 348 4.49 18.47 1.55
CA PRO A 348 4.40 17.57 0.41
C PRO A 348 5.53 16.54 0.37
N CYS A 349 5.16 15.27 0.55
CA CYS A 349 6.06 14.14 0.42
C CYS A 349 5.44 13.07 -0.49
N TYR A 350 6.24 12.55 -1.42
CA TYR A 350 5.82 11.61 -2.46
C TYR A 350 6.54 10.28 -2.25
N TYR A 351 5.81 9.17 -2.24
CA TYR A 351 6.40 7.83 -2.28
C TYR A 351 6.89 7.51 -3.69
N VAL A 352 8.20 7.29 -3.85
CA VAL A 352 8.84 7.02 -5.14
C VAL A 352 9.03 5.52 -5.32
N THR A 353 8.72 5.02 -6.52
CA THR A 353 9.06 3.65 -6.94
C THR A 353 10.17 3.67 -7.98
N GLY A 354 11.19 2.83 -7.80
CA GLY A 354 12.32 2.78 -8.71
C GLY A 354 13.19 1.55 -8.52
N TYR A 355 14.48 1.72 -8.75
CA TYR A 355 15.47 0.66 -8.67
C TYR A 355 16.81 1.20 -8.22
N ALA A 356 17.45 0.48 -7.30
CA ALA A 356 18.73 0.80 -6.70
C ALA A 356 19.56 -0.49 -6.51
N GLY A 357 19.76 -1.22 -7.62
CA GLY A 357 20.35 -2.57 -7.63
C GLY A 357 19.33 -3.69 -7.44
N GLU A 358 18.28 -3.42 -6.66
CA GLU A 358 17.03 -4.19 -6.59
C GLU A 358 15.83 -3.24 -6.74
N ASP A 359 14.61 -3.76 -6.85
CA ASP A 359 13.41 -2.91 -6.85
C ASP A 359 13.28 -2.20 -5.49
N HIS A 360 13.20 -0.87 -5.55
CA HIS A 360 13.46 0.01 -4.40
C HIS A 360 12.44 1.14 -4.30
N ALA A 361 12.28 1.69 -3.11
CA ALA A 361 11.37 2.79 -2.84
C ALA A 361 11.98 3.78 -1.83
N TRP A 362 11.78 5.07 -2.10
CA TRP A 362 12.29 6.20 -1.33
C TRP A 362 11.29 7.36 -1.43
N ASN A 363 11.66 8.58 -1.04
CA ASN A 363 10.78 9.75 -1.09
C ASN A 363 11.31 10.90 -1.94
N ILE A 364 10.36 11.74 -2.37
CA ILE A 364 10.64 13.12 -2.77
C ILE A 364 9.93 14.05 -1.79
N VAL A 365 10.61 15.08 -1.30
CA VAL A 365 10.06 16.12 -0.41
C VAL A 365 10.10 17.47 -1.12
N LYS A 366 9.06 18.29 -0.93
CA LYS A 366 9.04 19.70 -1.35
C LYS A 366 9.42 20.60 -0.19
N LEU A 367 10.41 21.46 -0.41
CA LEU A 367 10.77 22.56 0.50
C LEU A 367 10.68 23.91 -0.26
N ASP A 368 11.03 25.03 0.38
CA ASP A 368 10.76 26.37 -0.16
C ASP A 368 11.58 26.76 -1.41
N ASP A 369 12.69 26.08 -1.73
CA ASP A 369 13.48 26.32 -2.94
C ASP A 369 13.34 25.24 -4.04
N GLY A 370 12.63 24.13 -3.78
CA GLY A 370 12.43 23.07 -4.77
C GLY A 370 12.14 21.69 -4.18
N TYR A 371 12.39 20.66 -4.99
CA TYR A 371 12.22 19.26 -4.63
C TYR A 371 13.55 18.56 -4.36
N TYR A 372 13.52 17.58 -3.46
CA TYR A 372 14.68 16.80 -3.03
C TYR A 372 14.33 15.31 -2.94
N ASN A 373 15.29 14.42 -3.23
CA ASN A 373 15.19 13.00 -2.90
C ASN A 373 15.61 12.78 -1.43
N VAL A 374 14.92 11.85 -0.75
CA VAL A 374 15.26 11.36 0.60
C VAL A 374 15.11 9.84 0.64
N ASP A 375 16.11 9.09 1.12
CA ASP A 375 15.98 7.65 1.41
C ASP A 375 16.42 7.30 2.83
N SER A 376 15.45 7.33 3.74
CA SER A 376 15.60 6.90 5.13
C SER A 376 16.02 5.43 5.29
N THR A 377 15.90 4.58 4.27
CA THR A 377 16.37 3.19 4.31
C THR A 377 17.88 3.09 4.17
N TRP A 378 18.48 3.96 3.36
CA TRP A 378 19.92 3.97 3.08
C TRP A 378 20.71 4.88 4.03
N ASP A 379 20.00 5.70 4.81
CA ASP A 379 20.53 6.42 5.96
C ASP A 379 20.31 5.73 7.33
N ASP A 380 19.48 4.68 7.41
CA ASP A 380 19.48 3.69 8.52
C ASP A 380 20.72 2.79 8.47
N THR A 381 21.87 3.39 8.77
CA THR A 381 23.16 2.74 8.92
C THR A 381 23.63 2.78 10.37
N ASN A 382 24.81 2.25 10.70
CA ASN A 382 25.31 2.20 12.08
C ASN A 382 26.73 2.81 12.20
N PRO A 383 26.87 4.08 12.62
CA PRO A 383 25.80 5.03 12.99
C PRO A 383 25.01 5.51 11.76
N ASN A 384 23.80 6.03 12.00
CA ASN A 384 22.92 6.60 10.97
C ASN A 384 23.60 7.77 10.22
N THR A 385 23.24 7.98 8.96
CA THR A 385 23.84 9.00 8.07
C THR A 385 22.82 10.01 7.52
N TYR A 386 23.31 10.95 6.72
CA TYR A 386 22.59 11.89 5.87
C TYR A 386 23.14 11.84 4.43
N ASP A 387 23.67 10.68 4.00
CA ASP A 387 24.24 10.49 2.67
C ASP A 387 23.15 10.50 1.58
N TYR A 388 21.90 10.22 1.97
CA TYR A 388 20.74 10.14 1.10
C TYR A 388 19.60 11.08 1.56
N PHE A 389 19.92 12.09 2.38
CA PHE A 389 18.99 13.10 2.89
C PHE A 389 19.14 14.44 2.14
N ASN A 390 18.03 14.94 1.61
CA ASN A 390 17.95 16.19 0.83
C ASN A 390 18.92 16.25 -0.36
N CYS A 391 18.89 15.23 -1.22
CA CYS A 391 19.74 15.10 -2.41
C CYS A 391 19.06 15.58 -3.70
N SER A 392 19.84 16.02 -4.68
CA SER A 392 19.33 16.30 -6.03
C SER A 392 19.20 15.01 -6.86
N ASP A 393 18.50 15.08 -8.00
CA ASP A 393 18.51 13.96 -8.97
C ASP A 393 19.91 13.71 -9.56
N ALA A 394 20.83 14.67 -9.50
CA ALA A 394 22.19 14.52 -10.01
C ALA A 394 23.10 13.69 -9.08
N ASP A 395 22.82 13.72 -7.77
CA ASP A 395 23.54 12.91 -6.77
C ASP A 395 23.06 11.46 -6.86
N TYR A 396 21.73 11.27 -6.90
CA TYR A 396 21.05 9.98 -7.07
C TYR A 396 21.33 9.30 -8.42
N ALA A 397 21.73 10.04 -9.46
CA ALA A 397 21.93 9.52 -10.82
C ALA A 397 23.02 8.44 -10.97
N SER A 398 23.79 8.14 -9.91
CA SER A 398 24.81 7.10 -9.91
C SER A 398 24.35 5.75 -9.34
N ASP A 399 23.27 5.70 -8.55
CA ASP A 399 22.78 4.51 -7.86
C ASP A 399 21.26 4.31 -7.89
N HIS A 400 20.46 5.35 -8.12
CA HIS A 400 18.99 5.30 -8.17
C HIS A 400 18.40 5.63 -9.56
N VAL A 401 17.33 4.92 -9.94
CA VAL A 401 16.53 5.22 -11.15
C VAL A 401 15.03 5.10 -10.87
N ARG A 402 14.27 6.19 -11.09
CA ARG A 402 12.79 6.21 -10.97
C ARG A 402 12.14 5.30 -12.04
N ARG A 403 11.05 4.60 -11.72
CA ARG A 403 10.33 3.68 -12.63
C ARG A 403 8.80 3.82 -12.55
N ASP A 404 8.11 3.23 -13.53
CA ASP A 404 6.65 3.27 -13.68
C ASP A 404 6.13 4.73 -13.60
N LEU A 405 5.06 5.01 -12.83
CA LEU A 405 4.49 6.35 -12.73
C LEU A 405 5.46 7.38 -12.09
N SER A 406 6.50 6.94 -11.40
CA SER A 406 7.43 7.82 -10.68
C SER A 406 8.35 8.64 -11.60
N ILE A 407 8.42 8.30 -12.89
CA ILE A 407 9.14 9.10 -13.90
C ILE A 407 8.45 10.45 -14.18
N TYR A 408 7.18 10.60 -13.78
CA TYR A 408 6.38 11.82 -13.93
C TYR A 408 6.39 12.73 -12.70
N LEU A 409 7.01 12.31 -11.59
CA LEU A 409 7.19 13.16 -10.42
C LEU A 409 8.15 14.33 -10.73
N PRO A 410 8.05 15.47 -10.02
CA PRO A 410 8.92 16.63 -10.23
C PRO A 410 10.42 16.33 -10.15
N PRO A 411 11.27 17.09 -10.87
CA PRO A 411 12.72 16.91 -10.82
C PRO A 411 13.26 17.44 -9.48
N CYS A 412 14.16 16.70 -8.85
CA CYS A 412 14.79 17.10 -7.60
C CYS A 412 15.94 18.07 -7.88
N ASN A 413 15.60 19.36 -7.81
CA ASN A 413 16.42 20.50 -8.19
C ASN A 413 16.61 21.53 -7.06
N GLY A 414 16.15 21.25 -5.85
CA GLY A 414 16.49 22.04 -4.67
C GLY A 414 17.99 21.98 -4.36
N ASN A 415 18.53 23.04 -3.77
CA ASN A 415 19.97 23.15 -3.45
C ASN A 415 20.25 23.73 -2.06
N LYS A 416 19.32 24.49 -1.48
CA LYS A 416 19.45 25.19 -0.18
C LYS A 416 19.75 24.27 1.01
N TYR A 417 19.16 23.08 1.04
CA TYR A 417 19.22 22.12 2.15
C TYR A 417 20.16 20.93 1.94
N SER A 418 20.77 20.80 0.76
CA SER A 418 21.61 19.64 0.44
C SER A 418 22.96 19.72 1.15
N GLY A 419 23.36 18.63 1.82
CA GLY A 419 24.66 18.53 2.49
C GLY A 419 24.86 19.50 3.67
N LEU A 420 23.78 20.02 4.28
CA LEU A 420 23.87 20.83 5.50
C LEU A 420 24.28 20.01 6.73
N GLU A 421 23.90 18.74 6.75
CA GLU A 421 24.11 17.84 7.88
C GLU A 421 25.45 17.11 7.82
N VAL A 422 25.94 16.69 8.99
CA VAL A 422 27.28 16.11 9.14
C VAL A 422 27.15 14.70 9.72
N ASN A 423 27.45 13.70 8.90
CA ASN A 423 27.49 12.29 9.30
C ASN A 423 28.32 12.10 10.59
N PRO A 424 27.83 11.30 11.57
CA PRO A 424 28.63 10.91 12.73
C PRO A 424 29.90 10.20 12.27
N SER A 425 31.07 10.79 12.55
CA SER A 425 32.35 10.16 12.22
C SER A 425 32.47 8.81 12.90
N GLU A 426 32.82 7.76 12.14
CA GLU A 426 33.19 6.47 12.71
C GLU A 426 34.29 6.64 13.76
N THR A 427 33.95 6.53 15.04
CA THR A 427 34.94 6.20 16.07
C THR A 427 35.31 4.73 15.87
N PRO A 428 36.58 4.40 15.57
CA PRO A 428 36.96 3.01 15.34
C PRO A 428 36.61 2.14 16.55
N SER A 429 35.89 1.05 16.31
CA SER A 429 35.52 0.10 17.36
C SER A 429 36.78 -0.32 18.12
N THR A 430 36.80 -0.08 19.45
CA THR A 430 37.99 -0.29 20.28
C THR A 430 38.19 -1.76 20.62
N ASP A 431 38.49 -2.56 19.59
CA ASP A 431 38.95 -3.94 19.73
C ASP A 431 40.23 -3.95 20.58
N THR A 432 40.09 -4.42 21.83
CA THR A 432 41.09 -4.24 22.88
C THR A 432 42.17 -5.35 22.81
N THR A 433 42.73 -5.55 21.62
CA THR A 433 43.87 -6.44 21.38
C THR A 433 45.18 -5.74 21.81
N ALA A 434 45.41 -5.72 23.12
CA ALA A 434 46.51 -5.01 23.79
C ALA A 434 47.90 -5.58 23.45
N THR A 435 48.46 -5.16 22.32
CA THR A 435 49.80 -5.58 21.88
C THR A 435 50.90 -4.78 22.61
N ARG A 436 51.74 -5.47 23.40
CA ARG A 436 52.97 -4.93 24.00
C ARG A 436 54.19 -5.82 23.62
N PRO A 437 55.43 -5.28 23.65
CA PRO A 437 56.31 -5.48 22.50
C PRO A 437 57.46 -6.45 22.74
N SER A 438 57.99 -6.99 21.65
CA SER A 438 59.17 -7.85 21.63
C SER A 438 60.48 -7.08 21.86
N THR A 439 61.33 -7.53 22.78
CA THR A 439 62.80 -7.35 22.69
C THR A 439 63.54 -8.34 23.61
N THR A 440 64.30 -9.26 23.00
CA THR A 440 65.58 -9.88 23.44
C THR A 440 65.78 -10.18 24.96
N THR A 441 66.13 -11.39 25.42
CA THR A 441 67.43 -12.06 25.16
C THR A 441 67.56 -13.46 25.83
N GLN A 442 68.23 -14.42 25.16
CA GLN A 442 68.96 -15.62 25.67
C GLN A 442 68.28 -16.88 26.31
N THR A 443 68.44 -18.01 25.59
CA THR A 443 69.01 -19.32 26.00
C THR A 443 68.38 -20.18 27.13
N THR A 444 67.93 -21.42 26.83
CA THR A 444 68.63 -22.72 27.09
C THR A 444 67.64 -23.92 27.08
N ALA A 445 68.08 -25.11 26.59
CA ALA A 445 67.41 -26.43 26.61
C ALA A 445 66.06 -26.54 25.81
N THR A 446 65.86 -27.47 24.87
CA THR A 446 65.92 -28.96 24.95
C THR A 446 64.87 -29.51 25.93
N THR A 447 63.80 -30.19 25.49
CA THR A 447 63.87 -31.59 25.01
C THR A 447 62.62 -32.00 24.17
N THR A 448 62.86 -32.94 23.26
CA THR A 448 61.96 -33.92 22.58
C THR A 448 60.80 -34.53 23.43
N GLN A 449 59.69 -35.14 22.93
CA GLN A 449 59.20 -35.48 21.56
C GLN A 449 57.61 -35.64 21.52
N PRO A 450 56.88 -36.58 20.83
CA PRO A 450 55.72 -36.19 19.98
C PRO A 450 54.39 -36.99 20.20
N THR A 451 53.53 -37.01 19.15
CA THR A 451 52.43 -37.97 18.82
C THR A 451 51.19 -37.95 19.74
N THR A 452 50.00 -37.51 19.31
CA THR A 452 49.03 -38.06 18.32
C THR A 452 48.45 -39.45 18.63
N ASN A 453 47.16 -39.55 18.99
CA ASN A 453 46.11 -40.17 18.13
C ASN A 453 44.71 -40.33 18.78
N GLN A 454 43.69 -40.32 17.89
CA GLN A 454 42.45 -41.13 17.86
C GLN A 454 41.46 -41.21 19.06
N SER A 455 40.27 -40.61 18.84
CA SER A 455 38.99 -41.28 18.53
C SER A 455 38.15 -42.07 19.59
N THR A 456 36.88 -42.30 19.20
CA THR A 456 35.89 -43.31 19.66
C THR A 456 35.22 -43.21 21.06
N SER A 457 34.08 -42.49 21.09
CA SER A 457 32.70 -43.02 21.31
C SER A 457 32.20 -43.66 22.64
N ASN A 458 30.89 -43.48 22.86
CA ASN A 458 29.88 -44.40 23.47
C ASN A 458 29.51 -44.37 24.99
N GLN A 459 28.35 -43.73 25.26
CA GLN A 459 27.03 -44.38 25.56
C GLN A 459 26.48 -44.56 27.02
N THR A 460 25.17 -44.29 27.17
CA THR A 460 24.11 -44.91 28.03
C THR A 460 23.75 -44.47 29.47
N GLY A 461 22.47 -44.06 29.66
CA GLY A 461 21.53 -44.46 30.74
C GLY A 461 21.34 -43.55 31.99
N SER A 462 20.24 -43.60 32.77
CA SER A 462 18.84 -44.10 32.57
C SER A 462 17.91 -43.80 33.80
N ASN A 463 16.57 -43.95 33.66
CA ASN A 463 15.51 -44.11 34.70
C ASN A 463 15.04 -42.88 35.56
N GLN A 464 13.92 -42.85 36.33
CA GLN A 464 12.47 -43.29 36.26
C GLN A 464 11.76 -42.97 37.64
N THR A 465 10.44 -42.99 37.99
CA THR A 465 9.09 -43.28 37.39
C THR A 465 7.93 -42.61 38.22
N GLY A 466 6.81 -42.17 37.58
CA GLY A 466 5.42 -42.10 38.15
C GLY A 466 5.04 -41.00 39.18
N SER A 467 3.76 -40.82 39.63
CA SER A 467 2.41 -41.18 39.13
C SER A 467 1.26 -40.82 40.14
N ASN A 468 0.05 -40.34 39.71
CA ASN A 468 -1.29 -40.66 40.31
C ASN A 468 -2.52 -39.94 39.68
N GLN A 469 -3.76 -40.36 40.04
CA GLN A 469 -5.07 -39.94 39.48
C GLN A 469 -6.18 -39.68 40.54
N THR A 470 -7.28 -39.01 40.16
CA THR A 470 -8.72 -39.15 40.60
C THR A 470 -9.57 -38.12 39.80
N THR A 471 -10.57 -38.41 38.94
CA THR A 471 -11.98 -38.92 39.11
C THR A 471 -12.90 -38.04 39.98
N ALA A 472 -14.16 -37.68 39.64
CA ALA A 472 -15.06 -37.85 38.46
C ALA A 472 -16.13 -36.68 38.46
N ALA A 473 -17.28 -36.58 37.76
CA ALA A 473 -18.16 -37.48 36.95
C ALA A 473 -19.06 -36.67 35.95
N ASN A 474 -20.26 -37.15 35.58
CA ASN A 474 -21.14 -36.63 34.49
C ASN A 474 -22.39 -35.84 34.96
N THR A 475 -22.82 -34.83 34.18
CA THR A 475 -24.18 -34.72 33.56
C THR A 475 -24.23 -33.65 32.45
N ASP A 476 -24.90 -34.00 31.34
CA ASP A 476 -25.70 -33.17 30.41
C ASP A 476 -25.12 -31.90 29.76
N SER A 477 -24.49 -32.12 28.60
CA SER A 477 -24.49 -31.29 27.37
C SER A 477 -24.43 -29.75 27.44
N ILE A 478 -23.32 -29.19 26.93
CA ILE A 478 -23.39 -28.06 25.99
C ILE A 478 -22.75 -28.51 24.68
N THR A 479 -23.51 -28.46 23.59
CA THR A 479 -22.97 -28.57 22.22
C THR A 479 -22.43 -27.20 21.81
N VAL A 480 -21.11 -27.02 21.86
CA VAL A 480 -20.47 -25.92 21.14
C VAL A 480 -20.11 -26.43 19.74
N MET A 481 -21.04 -26.24 18.81
CA MET A 481 -20.66 -26.15 17.39
C MET A 481 -20.03 -24.78 17.18
N THR A 482 -18.71 -24.74 16.99
CA THR A 482 -18.06 -23.65 16.27
C THR A 482 -17.54 -24.20 14.95
N VAL A 483 -18.47 -24.61 14.08
CA VAL A 483 -18.24 -24.52 12.64
C VAL A 483 -18.69 -23.12 12.25
N ARG A 484 -17.76 -22.29 11.76
CA ARG A 484 -18.03 -21.00 11.11
C ARG A 484 -17.08 -20.83 9.94
N GLY A 485 -17.41 -21.49 8.83
CA GLY A 485 -16.97 -21.04 7.51
C GLY A 485 -17.96 -20.01 6.95
N GLY A 486 -17.73 -19.57 5.72
CA GLY A 486 -18.63 -18.69 4.97
C GLY A 486 -17.90 -18.00 3.81
N GLY A 487 -17.79 -18.61 2.63
CA GLY A 487 -18.28 -19.93 2.22
C GLY A 487 -17.65 -20.36 0.88
N ASP A 488 -18.01 -21.50 0.29
CA ASP A 488 -19.07 -22.43 0.70
C ASP A 488 -18.76 -23.25 1.97
N GLU A 489 -19.80 -23.65 2.68
CA GLU A 489 -19.67 -24.15 4.05
C GLU A 489 -19.23 -25.63 4.12
N ASN A 490 -18.32 -25.91 5.08
CA ASN A 490 -17.81 -27.23 5.50
C ASN A 490 -16.63 -27.85 4.72
N TYR A 491 -16.05 -27.17 3.72
CA TYR A 491 -14.93 -27.74 2.94
C TYR A 491 -13.83 -26.72 2.65
N ILE A 492 -12.59 -27.06 2.99
CA ILE A 492 -11.40 -26.30 2.57
C ILE A 492 -11.09 -26.63 1.10
N ASP A 493 -10.86 -25.63 0.24
CA ASP A 493 -10.71 -25.82 -1.21
C ASP A 493 -9.30 -25.55 -1.78
N ASN A 494 -8.44 -24.87 -1.01
CA ASN A 494 -7.08 -24.50 -1.37
C ASN A 494 -6.06 -24.89 -0.26
N VAL A 495 -4.77 -24.74 -0.57
CA VAL A 495 -3.68 -25.24 0.30
C VAL A 495 -3.36 -24.25 1.43
N ASP A 496 -3.54 -22.96 1.18
CA ASP A 496 -3.17 -21.89 2.10
C ASP A 496 -4.16 -21.86 3.28
N ASP A 497 -5.47 -21.93 3.00
CA ASP A 497 -6.51 -22.10 4.03
C ASP A 497 -6.38 -23.43 4.78
N TYR A 498 -5.90 -24.49 4.11
CA TYR A 498 -5.60 -25.75 4.79
C TYR A 498 -4.46 -25.60 5.81
N PHE A 499 -3.42 -24.81 5.52
CA PHE A 499 -2.36 -24.51 6.48
C PHE A 499 -2.85 -23.57 7.60
N ASN A 500 -3.67 -22.57 7.28
CA ASN A 500 -4.30 -21.69 8.28
C ASN A 500 -5.16 -22.49 9.28
N GLU A 501 -6.00 -23.41 8.80
CA GLU A 501 -6.81 -24.30 9.64
C GLU A 501 -5.96 -25.31 10.42
N CYS A 502 -4.86 -25.82 9.86
CA CYS A 502 -3.90 -26.64 10.62
C CYS A 502 -3.25 -25.85 11.76
N PHE A 503 -2.89 -24.58 11.52
CA PHE A 503 -2.35 -23.70 12.55
C PHE A 503 -3.37 -23.45 13.67
N ALA A 504 -4.58 -23.01 13.31
CA ALA A 504 -5.67 -22.74 14.25
C ALA A 504 -6.04 -23.99 15.07
N ALA A 505 -6.10 -25.17 14.43
CA ALA A 505 -6.38 -26.44 15.09
C ALA A 505 -5.24 -26.92 16.02
N MET A 506 -4.07 -26.28 16.02
CA MET A 506 -2.95 -26.58 16.92
C MET A 506 -2.70 -25.50 17.98
N ILE A 507 -2.88 -24.21 17.66
CA ILE A 507 -2.34 -23.11 18.47
C ILE A 507 -2.96 -23.00 19.89
N ASP A 508 -4.20 -23.42 20.12
CA ASP A 508 -4.82 -23.39 21.46
C ASP A 508 -4.54 -24.64 22.31
N LYS A 509 -3.69 -25.57 21.84
CA LYS A 509 -3.44 -26.86 22.50
C LYS A 509 -2.00 -26.95 23.01
N ASP A 510 -1.82 -27.12 24.32
CA ASP A 510 -0.53 -27.51 24.91
C ASP A 510 -0.54 -29.02 25.24
N SER A 511 -0.09 -29.83 24.29
CA SER A 511 -0.01 -31.30 24.42
C SER A 511 1.12 -31.85 23.58
N SER A 512 1.83 -32.88 24.09
CA SER A 512 2.86 -33.62 23.34
C SER A 512 2.29 -34.50 22.22
N THR A 513 0.97 -34.67 22.15
CA THR A 513 0.29 -35.17 20.96
C THR A 513 -1.01 -34.40 20.74
N ILE A 514 -1.11 -33.75 19.60
CA ILE A 514 -2.31 -33.02 19.16
C ILE A 514 -2.94 -33.80 18.02
N ASN A 515 -4.25 -34.03 18.10
CA ASN A 515 -5.03 -34.60 17.01
C ASN A 515 -6.12 -33.60 16.59
N PHE A 516 -6.46 -33.58 15.29
CA PHE A 516 -7.56 -32.81 14.72
C PHE A 516 -7.94 -33.35 13.34
N ASP A 517 -9.22 -33.23 12.99
CA ASP A 517 -9.75 -33.66 11.70
C ASP A 517 -10.20 -32.41 10.92
N LEU A 518 -9.78 -32.30 9.65
CA LEU A 518 -10.26 -31.28 8.70
C LEU A 518 -10.98 -31.96 7.52
N ILE A 519 -11.82 -31.24 6.80
CA ILE A 519 -12.50 -31.75 5.59
C ILE A 519 -12.17 -30.87 4.39
N ILE A 520 -11.73 -31.49 3.30
CA ILE A 520 -11.35 -30.81 2.05
C ILE A 520 -12.30 -31.14 0.91
N THR A 521 -12.42 -30.25 -0.07
CA THR A 521 -13.38 -30.37 -1.19
C THR A 521 -13.24 -31.62 -2.04
N ASP A 522 -12.03 -31.94 -2.54
CA ASP A 522 -11.83 -33.07 -3.45
C ASP A 522 -10.43 -33.72 -3.37
N LYS A 523 -10.24 -34.81 -4.13
CA LYS A 523 -8.95 -35.50 -4.25
C LYS A 523 -7.85 -34.63 -4.88
N LYS A 524 -8.17 -33.66 -5.74
CA LYS A 524 -7.16 -32.80 -6.36
C LYS A 524 -6.53 -31.88 -5.32
N LEU A 525 -7.30 -31.41 -4.33
CA LEU A 525 -6.71 -30.69 -3.21
C LEU A 525 -5.84 -31.60 -2.34
N TRP A 526 -6.25 -32.85 -2.06
CA TRP A 526 -5.34 -33.82 -1.41
C TRP A 526 -4.04 -34.01 -2.20
N ASP A 527 -4.12 -34.17 -3.52
CA ASP A 527 -2.96 -34.35 -4.40
C ASP A 527 -2.08 -33.07 -4.53
N LYS A 528 -2.58 -31.90 -4.11
CA LYS A 528 -1.78 -30.68 -3.91
C LYS A 528 -1.15 -30.68 -2.52
N ILE A 529 -1.93 -30.87 -1.46
CA ILE A 529 -1.49 -30.90 -0.06
C ILE A 529 -0.36 -31.93 0.11
N TYR A 530 -0.54 -33.15 -0.39
CA TYR A 530 0.49 -34.20 -0.34
C TYR A 530 1.82 -33.73 -0.94
N LYS A 531 1.79 -33.03 -2.08
CA LYS A 531 3.01 -32.49 -2.72
C LYS A 531 3.62 -31.33 -1.94
N ALA A 532 2.81 -30.54 -1.23
CA ALA A 532 3.29 -29.49 -0.35
C ALA A 532 4.08 -30.10 0.83
N TYR A 533 3.58 -31.18 1.44
CA TYR A 533 4.32 -31.94 2.45
C TYR A 533 5.59 -32.60 1.88
N ASP A 534 5.52 -33.21 0.68
CA ASP A 534 6.66 -33.87 0.01
C ASP A 534 7.83 -32.90 -0.28
N LYS A 535 7.53 -31.62 -0.49
CA LYS A 535 8.51 -30.53 -0.64
C LYS A 535 8.95 -29.88 0.69
N GLY A 536 8.20 -30.05 1.77
CA GLY A 536 8.39 -29.32 3.03
C GLY A 536 7.65 -27.98 3.15
N GLU A 537 6.78 -27.60 2.20
CA GLU A 537 6.00 -26.34 2.23
C GLU A 537 5.09 -26.23 3.48
N CYS A 538 4.71 -27.36 4.09
CA CYS A 538 3.98 -27.38 5.36
C CYS A 538 4.82 -26.89 6.57
N GLN A 539 6.15 -26.89 6.46
CA GLN A 539 7.01 -26.44 7.55
C GLN A 539 6.95 -24.92 7.70
N GLU A 540 7.21 -24.19 6.61
CA GLU A 540 7.03 -22.74 6.53
C GLU A 540 5.55 -22.34 6.68
N GLY A 541 4.63 -23.10 6.08
CA GLY A 541 3.20 -22.76 6.04
C GLY A 541 2.48 -22.74 7.39
N TYR A 542 2.90 -23.53 8.38
CA TYR A 542 2.36 -23.42 9.75
C TYR A 542 3.21 -24.03 10.88
N ILE A 543 4.05 -25.03 10.60
CA ILE A 543 4.71 -25.79 11.68
C ILE A 543 5.77 -24.93 12.40
N ASP A 544 6.65 -24.24 11.67
CA ASP A 544 7.69 -23.40 12.29
C ASP A 544 7.05 -22.25 13.08
N ARG A 545 5.98 -21.64 12.55
CA ARG A 545 5.17 -20.64 13.26
C ARG A 545 4.65 -21.18 14.59
N TYR A 546 4.06 -22.38 14.60
CA TYR A 546 3.58 -23.03 15.82
C TYR A 546 4.73 -23.34 16.81
N LEU A 547 5.88 -23.80 16.32
CA LEU A 547 7.05 -24.09 17.17
C LEU A 547 7.60 -22.83 17.83
N VAL A 548 7.66 -21.71 17.10
CA VAL A 548 8.06 -20.39 17.61
C VAL A 548 7.06 -19.89 18.65
N GLU A 549 5.77 -19.82 18.32
CA GLU A 549 4.72 -19.29 19.21
C GLU A 549 4.48 -20.15 20.47
N LYS A 550 4.84 -21.44 20.46
CA LYS A 550 4.76 -22.34 21.63
C LYS A 550 6.10 -22.68 22.27
N HIS A 551 7.20 -22.11 21.78
CA HIS A 551 8.57 -22.37 22.27
C HIS A 551 8.89 -23.87 22.37
N LYS A 552 8.57 -24.64 21.31
CA LYS A 552 8.79 -26.10 21.22
C LYS A 552 9.94 -26.39 20.23
N ASN A 553 10.59 -27.54 20.34
CA ASN A 553 11.81 -27.82 19.58
C ASN A 553 11.54 -28.54 18.25
N ALA A 554 10.56 -29.45 18.22
CA ALA A 554 10.23 -30.19 17.01
C ALA A 554 8.76 -30.64 16.97
N CYS A 555 8.21 -30.70 15.76
CA CYS A 555 6.91 -31.29 15.47
C CYS A 555 7.07 -32.37 14.40
N SER A 556 6.52 -33.56 14.63
CA SER A 556 6.33 -34.59 13.61
C SER A 556 4.86 -34.70 13.28
N MET A 557 4.48 -34.28 12.07
CA MET A 557 3.09 -34.34 11.60
C MET A 557 2.82 -35.63 10.83
N TYR A 558 1.68 -36.26 11.10
CA TYR A 558 1.15 -37.39 10.35
C TYR A 558 -0.27 -37.04 9.85
N VAL A 559 -0.56 -37.27 8.57
CA VAL A 559 -1.87 -36.99 7.96
C VAL A 559 -2.40 -38.23 7.24
N GLU A 560 -3.61 -38.67 7.60
CA GLU A 560 -4.35 -39.74 6.91
C GLU A 560 -5.53 -39.15 6.13
N ALA A 561 -5.58 -39.40 4.81
CA ALA A 561 -6.69 -38.96 3.96
C ALA A 561 -7.70 -40.08 3.73
N VAL A 562 -8.95 -39.88 4.18
CA VAL A 562 -10.05 -40.84 4.08
C VAL A 562 -11.12 -40.30 3.11
N PRO A 563 -11.39 -40.98 1.98
CA PRO A 563 -12.44 -40.55 1.03
C PRO A 563 -13.83 -40.71 1.65
N ARG A 564 -14.72 -39.76 1.35
CA ARG A 564 -16.11 -39.74 1.82
C ARG A 564 -17.10 -40.01 0.68
N THR A 565 -18.33 -40.39 1.03
CA THR A 565 -19.39 -40.76 0.08
C THR A 565 -19.97 -39.60 -0.73
N ASP A 566 -19.66 -38.37 -0.33
CA ASP A 566 -20.03 -37.11 -0.98
C ASP A 566 -18.97 -36.62 -1.99
N GLY A 567 -17.82 -37.32 -2.10
CA GLY A 567 -16.69 -36.96 -2.96
C GLY A 567 -15.57 -36.17 -2.28
N SER A 568 -15.84 -35.66 -1.07
CA SER A 568 -14.86 -34.95 -0.24
C SER A 568 -13.89 -35.90 0.47
N TYR A 569 -12.88 -35.35 1.14
CA TYR A 569 -11.92 -36.14 1.93
C TYR A 569 -11.84 -35.62 3.37
N LEU A 570 -11.91 -36.54 4.33
CA LEU A 570 -11.58 -36.29 5.73
C LEU A 570 -10.07 -36.45 5.90
N LEU A 571 -9.38 -35.42 6.35
CA LEU A 571 -7.96 -35.44 6.68
C LEU A 571 -7.80 -35.52 8.19
N ARG A 572 -7.29 -36.65 8.69
CA ARG A 572 -6.97 -36.84 10.12
C ARG A 572 -5.53 -36.48 10.38
N HIS A 573 -5.30 -35.56 11.31
CA HIS A 573 -3.97 -35.07 11.67
C HIS A 573 -3.57 -35.58 13.03
N ARG A 574 -2.30 -35.93 13.16
CA ARG A 574 -1.64 -36.19 14.44
C ARG A 574 -0.27 -35.52 14.45
N ALA A 575 -0.15 -34.43 15.20
CA ALA A 575 1.13 -33.83 15.53
C ALA A 575 1.71 -34.52 16.77
N VAL A 576 3.00 -34.83 16.77
CA VAL A 576 3.77 -35.25 17.94
C VAL A 576 4.82 -34.19 18.21
N ILE A 577 4.77 -33.57 19.40
CA ILE A 577 5.55 -32.38 19.76
C ILE A 577 6.61 -32.75 20.79
N ASN A 578 7.86 -32.29 20.58
CA ASN A 578 9.04 -32.56 21.42
C ASN A 578 9.84 -31.26 21.72
#